data_AF-A0A5P2UX77-F1
#
_entry.id   AF-A0A5P2UX77-F1
#
_cell.length_a   1.000
_cell.length_b   1.000
_cell.length_c   1.000
_cell.angle_alpha   90.00
_cell.angle_beta   90.00
_cell.angle_gamma   90.00
#
_symmetry.space_group_name_H-M   'P 1'
#
loop_
_entity.id
_entity.type
_entity.pdbx_description
1 polymer ?
#
loop_
_entity_poly.entity_id
_entity_poly.type
_entity_poly.pdbx_seq_one_letter_code
_entity_poly.pdbx_strand_id
1 'polypeptide(L)'
;MLNRNENEVMCRAYDDSDGEWIVNPMSIEPKPRKTDPYPCSTTGRIGRDGAPGPVRRDDAGVIPDQADRVHPPARRDTAGQRP
;
A
#
# COMPACT_ATOMS: atom_id res chain seq x y z
N MET A 1 7.22 -7.74 -0.61
CA MET A 1 6.51 -6.87 -1.58
C MET A 1 7.00 -5.43 -1.40
N LEU A 2 7.03 -4.60 -2.44
CA LEU A 2 7.41 -3.18 -2.36
C LEU A 2 6.17 -2.30 -2.36
N ASN A 3 6.08 -1.36 -1.42
CA ASN A 3 5.03 -0.34 -1.45
C ASN A 3 5.21 0.58 -2.66
N ARG A 4 4.42 0.32 -3.70
CA ARG A 4 4.38 1.11 -4.94
C ARG A 4 3.15 2.04 -5.00
N ASN A 5 2.39 2.16 -3.91
CA ASN A 5 1.10 2.85 -3.85
C ASN A 5 0.13 2.36 -4.95
N GLU A 6 0.21 1.09 -5.32
CA GLU A 6 -0.74 0.46 -6.23
C GLU A 6 -1.81 -0.23 -5.37
N ASN A 7 -3.08 0.07 -5.63
CA ASN A 7 -4.16 -0.29 -4.73
C ASN A 7 -4.31 -1.81 -4.61
N GLU A 8 -4.33 -2.54 -5.71
CA GLU A 8 -4.65 -3.98 -5.68
C GLU A 8 -3.56 -4.79 -4.98
N VAL A 9 -2.29 -4.47 -5.28
CA VAL A 9 -1.08 -5.01 -4.66
C VAL A 9 -1.07 -4.72 -3.17
N MET A 10 -1.28 -3.46 -2.75
CA MET A 10 -1.20 -3.09 -1.33
C MET A 10 -2.37 -3.63 -0.51
N CYS A 11 -3.58 -3.69 -1.09
CA CYS A 11 -4.73 -4.31 -0.45
C CYS A 11 -4.48 -5.78 -0.11
N ARG A 12 -3.91 -6.54 -1.05
CA ARG A 12 -3.53 -7.94 -0.78
C ARG A 12 -2.41 -8.04 0.24
N ALA A 13 -1.38 -7.22 0.13
CA ALA A 13 -0.27 -7.23 1.07
C ALA A 13 -0.75 -7.05 2.51
N TYR A 14 -1.56 -6.02 2.75
CA TYR A 14 -2.02 -5.67 4.10
C TYR A 14 -3.09 -6.63 4.64
N ASP A 15 -3.89 -7.27 3.78
CA ASP A 15 -4.88 -8.29 4.18
C ASP A 15 -4.23 -9.64 4.50
N ASP A 16 -3.24 -10.06 3.70
CA ASP A 16 -2.45 -11.30 3.86
C ASP A 16 -1.25 -11.11 4.82
N SER A 17 -1.27 -10.03 5.61
CA SER A 17 -0.24 -9.74 6.60
C SER A 17 -0.44 -10.56 7.87
N ASP A 18 0.05 -11.80 7.89
CA ASP A 18 0.35 -12.51 9.15
C ASP A 18 1.50 -11.84 9.96
N GLY A 19 1.99 -10.68 9.51
CA GLY A 19 3.05 -9.89 10.14
C GLY A 19 4.46 -10.20 9.60
N GLU A 20 4.61 -11.19 8.73
CA GLU A 20 5.92 -11.66 8.23
C GLU A 20 6.27 -11.10 6.84
N TRP A 21 6.13 -9.78 6.64
CA TRP A 21 6.59 -9.17 5.40
C TRP A 21 8.07 -8.80 5.49
N ILE A 22 8.92 -9.62 4.87
CA ILE A 22 10.30 -9.22 4.55
C ILE A 22 10.23 -8.16 3.45
N VAL A 23 10.28 -6.89 3.87
CA VAL A 23 10.57 -5.76 2.99
C VAL A 23 12.04 -5.91 2.57
N ASN A 24 12.26 -6.56 1.44
CA ASN A 24 13.60 -6.65 0.87
C ASN A 24 14.05 -5.22 0.51
N PRO A 25 15.14 -4.70 1.11
CA PRO A 25 15.64 -3.38 0.77
C PRO A 25 16.00 -3.36 -0.71
N MET A 26 15.19 -2.67 -1.52
CA MET A 26 15.46 -2.47 -2.94
C MET A 26 16.01 -1.08 -3.17
N SER A 27 16.95 -1.00 -4.12
CA SER A 27 17.71 0.17 -4.58
C SER A 27 16.87 1.29 -5.23
N ILE A 28 15.56 1.33 -5.00
CA ILE A 28 14.62 2.32 -5.53
C ILE A 28 13.97 3.02 -4.34
N GLU A 29 13.98 4.36 -4.33
CA GLU A 29 13.33 5.12 -3.27
C GLU A 29 11.86 4.72 -3.14
N PRO A 30 11.39 4.38 -1.93
CA PRO A 30 9.99 4.11 -1.73
C PRO A 30 9.18 5.40 -1.92
N LYS A 31 7.93 5.24 -2.37
CA LYS A 31 7.03 6.38 -2.53
C LYS A 31 6.73 7.04 -1.17
N PRO A 32 6.36 8.34 -1.16
CA PRO A 32 5.84 8.99 0.04
C PRO A 32 4.63 8.23 0.60
N ARG A 33 4.44 8.35 1.92
CA ARG A 33 3.26 7.81 2.61
C ARG A 33 1.98 8.29 1.92
N LYS A 34 1.07 7.36 1.67
CA LYS A 34 -0.29 7.68 1.27
C LYS A 34 -1.10 8.15 2.49
N THR A 35 -1.66 9.35 2.45
CA THR A 35 -2.47 9.89 3.56
C THR A 35 -3.85 9.27 3.60
N ASP A 36 -4.43 9.02 2.42
CA ASP A 36 -5.72 8.35 2.30
C ASP A 36 -5.55 6.84 2.26
N PRO A 37 -6.47 6.08 2.88
CA PRO A 37 -6.48 4.63 2.79
C PRO A 37 -6.44 4.11 1.34
N TYR A 38 -5.99 2.88 1.19
CA TYR A 38 -6.21 2.10 -0.01
C TYR A 38 -7.71 1.71 -0.06
N PRO A 39 -8.45 2.06 -1.13
CA PRO A 39 -9.90 1.86 -1.22
C PRO A 39 -10.26 0.41 -1.59
N CYS A 40 -9.75 -0.54 -0.82
CA CYS A 40 -9.84 -1.98 -1.07
C CYS A 40 -11.29 -2.46 -1.18
N SER A 41 -12.19 -1.86 -0.42
CA SER A 41 -13.59 -2.27 -0.35
C SER A 41 -14.47 -1.73 -1.48
N THR A 42 -13.95 -0.82 -2.32
CA THR A 42 -14.73 -0.13 -3.35
C THR A 42 -14.08 -0.15 -4.72
N THR A 43 -12.86 0.39 -4.85
CA THR A 43 -12.22 0.67 -6.15
C THR A 43 -10.78 0.15 -6.25
N GLY A 44 -10.36 -0.71 -5.32
CA GLY A 44 -8.98 -1.18 -5.23
C GLY A 44 -8.51 -2.13 -6.34
N ARG A 45 -9.40 -2.64 -7.19
CA ARG A 45 -9.09 -3.51 -8.34
C ARG A 45 -9.64 -2.91 -9.63
N ILE A 46 -8.97 -3.16 -10.76
CA ILE A 46 -9.52 -2.96 -12.10
C ILE A 46 -9.97 -4.30 -12.69
N GLY A 47 -11.25 -4.41 -13.05
CA GLY A 47 -11.84 -5.59 -13.68
C GLY A 47 -11.36 -5.82 -15.12
N ARG A 48 -11.68 -6.99 -15.68
CA ARG A 48 -11.35 -7.31 -17.09
C ARG A 48 -12.04 -6.40 -18.09
N ASP A 49 -13.19 -5.87 -17.71
CA ASP A 49 -13.97 -4.85 -18.43
C ASP A 49 -13.40 -3.43 -18.23
N GLY A 50 -12.34 -3.27 -17.43
CA GLY A 50 -11.75 -1.99 -17.07
C GLY A 50 -12.48 -1.26 -15.94
N ALA A 51 -13.57 -1.80 -15.40
CA ALA A 51 -14.34 -1.15 -14.35
C ALA A 51 -13.64 -1.30 -12.98
N PRO A 52 -13.59 -0.25 -12.15
CA PRO A 52 -13.08 -0.36 -10.80
C PRO A 52 -14.04 -1.15 -9.91
N GLY A 53 -13.49 -1.94 -8.98
CA GLY A 53 -14.27 -2.74 -8.05
C GLY A 53 -13.51 -3.13 -6.78
N PRO A 54 -14.19 -3.82 -5.84
CA PRO A 54 -13.57 -4.27 -4.60
C PRO A 54 -12.50 -5.32 -4.86
N VAL A 55 -11.43 -5.28 -4.08
CA VAL A 55 -10.48 -6.38 -3.98
C VAL A 55 -11.11 -7.48 -3.13
N ARG A 56 -11.08 -8.70 -3.64
CA ARG A 56 -11.63 -9.88 -2.96
C ARG A 56 -10.52 -10.85 -2.60
N ARG A 57 -10.67 -11.48 -1.44
CA ARG A 57 -9.93 -12.68 -1.03
C ARG A 57 -10.30 -13.86 -1.91
N ASP A 58 -9.54 -14.94 -1.78
CA ASP A 58 -9.80 -16.19 -2.49
C ASP A 58 -11.14 -16.84 -2.09
N ASP A 59 -11.62 -16.57 -0.87
CA ASP A 59 -12.95 -16.95 -0.38
C ASP A 59 -14.10 -16.03 -0.87
N ALA A 60 -13.80 -15.11 -1.79
CA ALA A 60 -14.67 -14.05 -2.31
C ALA A 60 -15.07 -12.94 -1.31
N GLY A 61 -14.58 -12.99 -0.06
CA GLY A 61 -14.73 -11.94 0.93
C GLY A 61 -14.09 -10.62 0.48
N VAL A 62 -14.71 -9.49 0.83
CA VAL A 62 -14.19 -8.15 0.48
C VAL A 62 -13.11 -7.74 1.47
N ILE A 63 -11.98 -7.27 0.96
CA ILE A 63 -10.90 -6.71 1.78
C ILE A 63 -11.31 -5.31 2.26
N PRO A 64 -11.29 -5.02 3.56
CA PRO A 64 -11.58 -3.67 4.08
C PRO A 64 -10.47 -2.69 3.70
N ASP A 65 -10.79 -1.40 3.67
CA ASP A 65 -9.81 -0.36 3.34
C ASP A 65 -8.59 -0.39 4.27
N GLN A 66 -7.39 -0.27 3.68
CA GLN A 66 -6.13 -0.46 4.39
C GLN A 66 -5.39 0.88 4.55
N ALA A 67 -4.89 1.16 5.75
CA ALA A 67 -4.02 2.31 5.97
C ALA A 67 -2.61 2.02 5.45
N ASP A 68 -1.92 3.05 4.96
CA ASP A 68 -0.52 2.92 4.58
C ASP A 68 0.39 2.90 5.81
N ARG A 69 0.84 1.70 6.21
CA ARG A 69 1.63 1.46 7.44
C ARG A 69 3.12 1.31 7.18
N VAL A 70 3.51 0.95 5.95
CA VAL A 70 4.91 0.71 5.57
C VAL A 70 5.33 1.73 4.52
N HIS A 71 6.00 2.78 4.96
CA HIS A 71 6.50 3.86 4.13
C HIS A 71 7.77 4.44 4.76
N PRO A 72 8.63 5.12 3.98
CA PRO A 72 9.75 5.84 4.54
C PRO A 72 9.23 6.91 5.51
N PRO A 73 9.99 7.25 6.56
CA PRO A 73 9.69 8.44 7.34
C PRO A 73 9.65 9.64 6.40
N ALA A 74 8.73 10.58 6.67
CA ALA A 74 8.75 11.86 5.97
C ALA A 74 10.16 12.43 6.06
N ARG A 75 10.75 12.83 4.92
CA ARG A 75 12.04 13.52 4.95
C ARG A 75 11.86 14.71 5.88
N ARG A 76 12.59 14.72 6.99
CA ARG A 76 12.74 15.94 7.77
C ARG A 76 13.53 16.86 6.87
N ASP A 77 12.90 17.91 6.38
CA ASP A 77 13.60 19.03 5.75
C ASP A 77 14.40 19.71 6.85
N THR A 78 15.53 19.11 7.24
CA THR A 78 16.50 19.75 8.14
C THR A 78 17.29 20.76 7.32
N ALA A 79 16.61 21.79 6.83
CA ALA A 79 17.24 23.07 6.57
C ALA A 79 17.52 23.71 7.94
N GLY A 80 18.64 23.35 8.57
CA GLY A 80 19.04 24.01 9.82
C GLY A 80 19.91 23.24 10.82
N GLN A 81 20.72 22.26 10.40
CA GLN A 81 21.77 21.76 11.30
C GLN A 81 23.17 21.92 10.66
N ARG A 82 23.73 23.11 10.87
CA ARG A 82 25.16 23.33 11.18
C ARG A 82 25.17 24.10 12.50
N PRO A 83 26.23 24.00 13.35
CA PRO A 83 27.51 23.32 13.16
C PRO A 83 27.56 21.87 13.66
#